data_AF-A0A1S3DSI0-F1
#
_entry.id   AF-A0A1S3DSI0-F1
#
_cell.length_a   1.000
_cell.length_b   1.000
_cell.length_c   1.000
_cell.angle_alpha   90.00
_cell.angle_beta   90.00
_cell.angle_gamma   90.00
#
_symmetry.space_group_name_H-M   'P 1'
#
loop_
_entity.id
_entity.type
_entity.pdbx_description
1 polymer ?
#
loop_
_entity_poly.entity_id
_entity_poly.type
_entity_poly.pdbx_seq_one_letter_code
_entity_poly.pdbx_strand_id
1 'polypeptide(L)'
;MSMADQDPTTTRRYFYSIKDISIGGRCRCNGHADVCDILDPEDPYHRICRCQHNTCGHNCEVCCPGYEQKAWRQSQSNKPFSCEPCNCHGHADKCVYDPMVDEKRLSVDIQGNYEGGGVCQECRDNTEGINCHQ
;
A
#
# COMPACT_ATOMS: atom_id res chain seq x y z
N MET A 1 42.93 -3.70 -28.87
CA MET A 1 42.33 -3.86 -30.21
C MET A 1 42.08 -2.46 -30.75
N SER A 2 42.87 -2.08 -31.75
CA SER A 2 42.95 -0.73 -32.30
C SER A 2 41.66 -0.35 -33.02
N MET A 3 41.04 0.74 -32.57
CA MET A 3 39.96 1.46 -33.26
C MET A 3 40.51 2.23 -34.48
N ALA A 4 41.26 1.57 -35.38
CA ALA A 4 41.99 2.25 -36.44
C ALA A 4 41.86 1.62 -37.84
N ASP A 5 40.92 0.69 -38.04
CA ASP A 5 40.50 0.28 -39.38
C ASP A 5 39.03 -0.17 -39.36
N GLN A 6 38.13 0.81 -39.20
CA GLN A 6 36.71 0.56 -39.49
C GLN A 6 36.51 0.65 -41.00
N ASP A 7 36.84 -0.43 -41.71
CA ASP A 7 36.38 -0.60 -43.08
C ASP A 7 34.84 -0.40 -43.12
N PRO A 8 34.34 0.62 -43.84
CA PRO A 8 32.91 0.92 -43.88
C PRO A 8 32.08 -0.22 -44.48
N THR A 9 32.69 -1.19 -45.18
CA THR A 9 31.96 -2.37 -45.66
C THR A 9 31.72 -3.44 -44.58
N THR A 10 32.51 -3.41 -43.50
CA THR A 10 32.41 -4.34 -42.36
C THR A 10 31.52 -3.76 -41.25
N THR A 11 31.64 -2.47 -40.94
CA THR A 11 30.78 -1.81 -39.92
C THR A 11 29.33 -1.61 -40.36
N ARG A 12 29.06 -1.47 -41.67
CA ARG A 12 27.69 -1.36 -42.22
C ARG A 12 26.85 -2.65 -42.13
N ARG A 13 27.44 -3.78 -41.72
CA ARG A 13 26.75 -5.07 -41.58
C ARG A 13 26.39 -5.41 -40.13
N TYR A 14 26.88 -4.62 -39.18
CA TYR A 14 26.49 -4.76 -37.77
C TYR A 14 25.36 -3.79 -37.48
N PHE A 15 24.12 -4.27 -37.56
CA PHE A 15 22.94 -3.51 -37.19
C PHE A 15 22.02 -4.35 -36.32
N TYR A 16 21.38 -3.69 -35.37
CA TYR A 16 20.22 -4.24 -34.68
C TYR A 16 18.96 -3.80 -35.43
N SER A 17 18.04 -4.72 -35.65
CA SER A 17 16.71 -4.41 -36.18
C SER A 17 15.67 -5.10 -35.32
N ILE A 18 14.76 -4.31 -34.76
CA ILE A 18 13.67 -4.77 -33.93
C ILE A 18 12.38 -4.45 -34.68
N LYS A 19 11.60 -5.48 -34.99
CA LYS A 19 10.31 -5.34 -35.67
C LYS A 19 9.19 -4.97 -34.71
N ASP A 20 9.22 -5.50 -33.50
CA ASP A 20 8.19 -5.28 -32.48
C ASP A 20 8.77 -5.54 -31.07
N ILE A 21 8.26 -4.80 -30.08
CA ILE A 21 8.52 -5.04 -28.66
C ILE A 21 7.17 -5.03 -27.95
N SER A 22 6.79 -6.18 -27.39
CA SER A 22 5.58 -6.32 -26.58
C SER A 22 5.94 -6.69 -25.15
N ILE A 23 5.46 -5.90 -24.19
CA ILE A 23 5.73 -6.08 -22.76
C ILE A 23 4.38 -6.29 -22.07
N GLY A 24 4.13 -7.52 -21.64
CA GLY A 24 2.98 -7.87 -20.81
C GLY A 24 3.22 -7.48 -19.35
N GLY A 25 2.23 -6.88 -18.71
CA GLY A 25 2.30 -6.45 -17.32
C GLY A 25 0.92 -6.40 -16.66
N ARG A 26 0.93 -6.20 -15.34
CA ARG A 26 -0.27 -5.97 -14.53
C ARG A 26 0.00 -4.87 -13.51
N CYS A 27 -1.05 -4.19 -13.07
CA CYS A 27 -0.95 -3.21 -11.99
C CYS A 27 -0.48 -3.88 -10.68
N ARG A 28 0.37 -3.17 -9.94
CA ARG A 28 0.93 -3.65 -8.67
C ARG A 28 0.08 -3.12 -7.51
N CYS A 29 -1.00 -3.82 -7.18
CA CYS A 29 -1.90 -3.41 -6.09
C CYS A 29 -1.64 -4.13 -4.75
N ASN A 30 -0.45 -4.73 -4.57
CA ASN A 30 -0.05 -5.45 -3.35
C ASN A 30 -1.03 -6.56 -2.88
N GLY A 31 -1.84 -7.10 -3.80
CA GLY A 31 -2.88 -8.10 -3.50
C GLY A 31 -4.18 -7.53 -2.93
N HIS A 32 -4.32 -6.20 -2.89
CA HIS A 32 -5.48 -5.49 -2.37
C HIS A 32 -6.40 -4.90 -3.45
N ALA A 33 -6.15 -5.17 -4.73
CA ALA A 33 -7.11 -4.86 -5.79
C ALA A 33 -6.99 -5.87 -6.93
N ASP A 34 -8.11 -6.10 -7.58
CA ASP A 34 -8.27 -6.89 -8.80
C ASP A 34 -8.36 -6.00 -10.06
N VAL A 35 -8.68 -4.71 -9.90
CA VAL A 35 -8.84 -3.73 -10.97
C VAL A 35 -8.00 -2.47 -10.70
N CYS A 36 -7.43 -1.89 -11.76
CA CYS A 36 -6.81 -0.58 -11.76
C CYS A 36 -7.38 0.28 -12.89
N ASP A 37 -7.71 1.53 -12.56
CA ASP A 37 -8.40 2.46 -13.44
C ASP A 37 -7.55 3.72 -13.67
N ILE A 38 -7.92 4.48 -14.69
CA ILE A 38 -7.40 5.84 -14.89
C ILE A 38 -8.33 6.76 -14.09
N LEU A 39 -7.87 7.26 -12.95
CA LEU A 39 -8.67 8.16 -12.10
C LEU A 39 -8.37 9.63 -12.34
N ASP A 40 -7.20 9.96 -12.89
CA ASP A 40 -6.83 11.32 -13.26
C ASP A 40 -6.96 11.51 -14.78
N PRO A 41 -7.93 12.31 -15.27
CA PRO A 41 -8.07 12.59 -16.69
C PRO A 41 -6.85 13.31 -17.30
N GLU A 42 -6.09 14.05 -16.50
CA GLU A 42 -4.90 14.78 -16.94
C GLU A 42 -3.67 13.87 -17.07
N ASP A 43 -3.67 12.70 -16.41
CA ASP A 43 -2.63 11.68 -16.51
C ASP A 43 -3.21 10.29 -16.90
N PRO A 44 -3.53 10.10 -18.20
CA PRO A 44 -4.15 8.87 -18.69
C PRO A 44 -3.20 7.66 -18.69
N TYR A 45 -1.91 7.86 -18.44
CA TYR A 45 -0.92 6.77 -18.40
C TYR A 45 -0.76 6.20 -17.00
N HIS A 46 -1.23 6.91 -15.98
CA HIS A 46 -1.10 6.51 -14.58
C HIS A 46 -2.34 5.76 -14.10
N ARG A 47 -2.21 4.44 -13.94
CA ARG A 47 -3.32 3.59 -13.46
C ARG A 47 -3.27 3.46 -11.95
N ILE A 48 -4.31 3.92 -11.27
CA ILE A 48 -4.47 3.82 -9.82
C ILE A 48 -5.27 2.56 -9.49
N CYS A 49 -4.84 1.81 -8.47
CA CYS A 49 -5.55 0.64 -7.99
C CYS A 49 -6.89 1.01 -7.34
N ARG A 50 -7.95 0.26 -7.64
CA ARG A 50 -9.23 0.36 -6.93
C ARG A 50 -9.13 -0.46 -5.63
N CYS A 51 -8.49 0.11 -4.62
CA CYS A 51 -8.12 -0.61 -3.40
C CYS A 51 -9.33 -1.18 -2.63
N GLN A 52 -9.14 -2.39 -2.13
CA GLN A 52 -10.02 -3.15 -1.25
C GLN A 52 -9.34 -3.32 0.11
N HIS A 53 -9.87 -4.18 0.98
CA HIS A 53 -9.20 -4.58 2.24
C HIS A 53 -8.82 -3.40 3.15
N ASN A 54 -9.59 -2.31 3.07
CA ASN A 54 -9.37 -1.04 3.79
C ASN A 54 -7.96 -0.45 3.59
N THR A 55 -7.39 -0.67 2.41
CA THR A 55 -6.11 -0.08 2.02
C THR A 55 -6.32 1.12 1.11
N CYS A 56 -5.37 2.04 1.17
CA CYS A 56 -5.35 3.30 0.46
C CYS A 56 -3.97 3.50 -0.19
N GLY A 57 -3.85 4.54 -1.01
CA GLY A 57 -2.65 4.82 -1.80
C GLY A 57 -2.77 4.34 -3.24
N HIS A 58 -1.78 4.69 -4.06
CA HIS A 58 -1.82 4.42 -5.51
C HIS A 58 -1.80 2.92 -5.82
N ASN A 59 -1.02 2.18 -5.02
CA ASN A 59 -0.76 0.75 -5.10
C ASN A 59 -1.35 -0.01 -3.91
N CYS A 60 -2.23 0.62 -3.12
CA CYS A 60 -2.75 0.04 -1.88
C CYS A 60 -1.67 -0.25 -0.83
N GLU A 61 -0.68 0.63 -0.74
CA GLU A 61 0.54 0.50 0.07
C GLU A 61 0.41 0.97 1.52
N VAL A 62 -0.73 1.54 1.89
CA VAL A 62 -1.03 1.97 3.27
C VAL A 62 -2.42 1.52 3.69
N CYS A 63 -2.67 1.45 5.00
CA CYS A 63 -4.03 1.38 5.51
C CYS A 63 -4.74 2.73 5.33
N CYS A 64 -6.04 2.70 5.15
CA CYS A 64 -6.83 3.93 5.12
C CYS A 64 -6.96 4.53 6.53
N PRO A 65 -7.10 5.87 6.63
CA PRO A 65 -7.34 6.54 7.92
C PRO A 65 -8.45 5.88 8.74
N GLY A 66 -8.14 5.52 9.98
CA GLY A 66 -9.03 4.83 10.90
C GLY A 66 -8.88 3.30 10.88
N TYR A 67 -8.07 2.73 10.00
CA TYR A 67 -7.83 1.28 9.83
C TYR A 67 -6.42 0.82 10.22
N GLU A 68 -5.76 1.60 11.07
CA GLU A 68 -4.38 1.37 11.50
C GLU A 68 -4.26 0.52 12.79
N GLN A 69 -5.20 -0.41 13.06
CA GLN A 69 -5.08 -1.29 14.24
C GLN A 69 -3.90 -2.27 14.12
N LYS A 70 -3.57 -2.71 12.89
CA LYS A 70 -2.50 -3.67 12.61
C LYS A 70 -1.53 -3.12 11.57
N ALA A 71 -0.26 -3.51 11.67
CA ALA A 71 0.75 -3.15 10.68
C ALA A 71 0.32 -3.59 9.27
N TRP A 72 0.39 -2.67 8.31
CA TRP A 72 0.08 -2.96 6.92
C TRP A 72 0.96 -4.11 6.39
N ARG A 73 0.37 -5.00 5.58
CA ARG A 73 1.10 -6.02 4.84
C ARG A 73 0.37 -6.40 3.56
N GLN A 74 1.12 -6.92 2.59
CA GLN A 74 0.55 -7.45 1.35
C GLN A 74 -0.46 -8.58 1.64
N SER A 75 -1.55 -8.61 0.87
CA SER A 75 -2.51 -9.71 0.88
C SER A 75 -2.06 -10.79 -0.10
N GLN A 76 -1.98 -12.03 0.39
CA GLN A 76 -1.60 -13.20 -0.40
C GLN A 76 -2.73 -14.23 -0.35
N SER A 77 -2.89 -15.05 -1.39
CA SER A 77 -3.99 -16.03 -1.48
C SER A 77 -4.05 -17.00 -0.29
N ASN A 78 -2.89 -17.36 0.29
CA ASN A 78 -2.78 -18.24 1.45
C ASN A 78 -2.76 -17.49 2.80
N LYS A 79 -2.56 -16.17 2.79
CA LYS A 79 -2.45 -15.32 3.98
C LYS A 79 -3.11 -13.97 3.71
N PRO A 80 -4.44 -13.94 3.57
CA PRO A 80 -5.15 -12.69 3.26
C PRO A 80 -4.89 -11.65 4.35
N PHE A 81 -4.88 -10.38 3.96
CA PHE A 81 -4.77 -9.26 4.89
C PHE A 81 -5.80 -8.20 4.55
N SER A 82 -6.44 -7.69 5.60
CA SER A 82 -7.21 -6.47 5.55
C SER A 82 -6.80 -5.59 6.72
N CYS A 83 -6.68 -4.30 6.45
CA CYS A 83 -6.51 -3.31 7.50
C CYS A 83 -7.76 -3.31 8.38
N GLU A 84 -7.54 -3.25 9.69
CA GLU A 84 -8.57 -3.42 10.71
C GLU A 84 -8.83 -2.07 11.38
N PRO A 85 -10.10 -1.66 11.55
CA PRO A 85 -10.43 -0.39 12.18
C PRO A 85 -9.93 -0.34 13.62
N CYS A 86 -9.44 0.83 14.02
CA CYS A 86 -9.08 1.06 15.42
C CYS A 86 -10.34 1.15 16.29
N ASN A 87 -10.22 0.70 17.54
CA ASN A 87 -11.28 0.87 18.51
C ASN A 87 -11.05 2.16 19.32
N CYS A 88 -11.74 3.23 18.97
CA CYS A 88 -11.68 4.49 19.71
C CYS A 88 -12.97 4.76 20.53
N HIS A 89 -13.79 3.73 20.74
CA HIS A 89 -15.09 3.83 21.42
C HIS A 89 -16.04 4.92 20.87
N GLY A 90 -15.86 5.33 19.62
CA GLY A 90 -16.63 6.42 18.98
C GLY A 90 -16.11 7.84 19.27
N HIS A 91 -15.07 7.97 20.10
CA HIS A 91 -14.53 9.25 20.52
C HIS A 91 -13.43 9.78 19.59
N ALA A 92 -12.93 9.00 18.63
CA ALA A 92 -12.03 9.47 17.59
C ALA A 92 -12.30 8.76 16.25
N ASP A 93 -12.06 9.47 15.16
CA ASP A 93 -12.24 8.95 13.79
C ASP A 93 -10.89 8.57 13.12
N LYS A 94 -9.78 8.91 13.77
CA LYS A 94 -8.42 8.67 13.27
C LYS A 94 -7.58 7.96 14.31
N CYS A 95 -6.66 7.12 13.84
CA CYS A 95 -5.66 6.47 14.66
C CYS A 95 -4.35 6.32 13.89
N VAL A 96 -3.28 5.99 14.61
CA VAL A 96 -1.99 5.61 14.02
C VAL A 96 -1.54 4.29 14.61
N TYR A 97 -0.89 3.47 13.80
CA TYR A 97 -0.29 2.23 14.28
C TYR A 97 1.02 2.54 15.01
N ASP A 98 1.15 2.07 16.25
CA ASP A 98 2.38 2.11 17.04
C ASP A 98 2.86 0.68 17.33
N PRO A 99 4.07 0.28 16.87
CA PRO A 99 4.59 -1.07 17.07
C PRO A 99 4.90 -1.38 18.55
N MET A 100 5.24 -0.38 19.37
CA MET A 100 5.49 -0.57 20.79
C MET A 100 4.19 -0.84 21.55
N VAL A 101 3.08 -0.25 21.11
CA VAL A 101 1.73 -0.50 21.66
C VAL A 101 1.27 -1.91 21.31
N ASP A 102 1.54 -2.37 20.08
CA ASP A 102 1.25 -3.75 19.64
C ASP A 102 2.06 -4.78 20.43
N GLU A 103 3.39 -4.58 20.51
CA GLU A 103 4.28 -5.49 21.23
C GLU A 103 3.89 -5.63 22.72
N LYS A 104 3.51 -4.51 23.34
CA LYS A 104 3.09 -4.49 24.75
C LYS A 104 1.63 -4.86 24.97
N ARG A 105 0.87 -5.14 23.91
CA ARG A 105 -0.58 -5.44 23.95
C ARG A 105 -1.37 -4.39 24.73
N LEU A 106 -1.21 -3.13 24.34
CA LEU A 106 -1.83 -1.99 25.02
C LEU A 106 -3.04 -1.40 24.29
N SER A 107 -3.25 -1.75 23.02
CA SER A 107 -4.44 -1.34 22.26
C SER A 107 -5.44 -2.49 22.18
N VAL A 108 -6.72 -2.14 22.31
CA VAL A 108 -7.84 -3.07 22.15
C VAL A 108 -8.37 -3.01 20.72
N ASP A 109 -8.63 -4.16 20.10
CA ASP A 109 -9.27 -4.27 18.79
C ASP A 109 -10.79 -4.06 18.88
N ILE A 110 -11.49 -4.14 17.74
CA ILE A 110 -12.95 -4.05 17.69
C ILE A 110 -13.68 -5.27 18.30
N GLN A 111 -12.97 -6.34 18.59
CA GLN A 111 -13.52 -7.57 19.22
C GLN A 111 -13.34 -7.55 20.75
N GLY A 112 -12.62 -6.57 21.30
CA GLY A 112 -12.34 -6.46 22.73
C GLY A 112 -11.06 -7.19 23.16
N ASN A 113 -10.23 -7.65 22.23
CA ASN A 113 -8.95 -8.29 22.53
C ASN A 113 -7.83 -7.26 22.54
N TYR A 114 -6.83 -7.45 23.41
CA TYR A 114 -5.59 -6.66 23.39
C TYR A 114 -4.65 -7.15 22.28
N GLU A 115 -5.05 -6.93 21.03
CA GLU A 115 -4.32 -7.28 19.82
C GLU A 115 -4.22 -6.06 18.89
N GLY A 116 -3.01 -5.74 18.45
CA GLY A 116 -2.75 -4.60 17.59
C GLY A 116 -2.18 -3.38 18.33
N GLY A 117 -1.84 -2.37 17.54
CA GLY A 117 -1.10 -1.18 17.95
C GLY A 117 -1.81 0.13 17.63
N GLY A 118 -3.12 0.11 17.38
CA GLY A 118 -3.86 1.33 17.04
C GLY A 118 -3.91 2.32 18.21
N VAL A 119 -3.44 3.55 17.98
CA VAL A 119 -3.49 4.66 18.95
C VAL A 119 -4.38 5.77 18.40
N CYS A 120 -5.52 5.99 19.05
CA CYS A 120 -6.49 7.00 18.67
C CYS A 120 -5.90 8.41 18.77
N GLN A 121 -6.25 9.25 17.80
CA GLN A 121 -5.81 10.64 17.71
C GLN A 121 -6.97 11.57 18.01
N GLU A 122 -6.71 12.67 18.73
CA GLU A 122 -7.70 13.72 18.99
C GLU A 122 -9.01 13.19 19.62
N CYS A 123 -8.89 12.47 20.74
CA CYS A 123 -10.05 11.99 21.50
C CYS A 123 -11.03 13.13 21.82
N ARG A 124 -12.31 12.91 21.53
CA ARG A 124 -13.42 13.83 21.79
C ARG A 124 -14.06 13.54 23.15
N ASP A 125 -15.06 14.33 23.52
CA ASP A 125 -15.89 14.12 24.72
C ASP A 125 -15.12 14.12 26.05
N ASN A 126 -13.97 14.80 26.09
CA ASN A 126 -13.03 14.83 27.22
C ASN A 126 -12.48 13.44 27.60
N THR A 127 -12.44 12.52 26.63
CA THR A 127 -11.84 11.20 26.83
C THR A 127 -10.34 11.21 26.55
N GLU A 128 -9.59 10.29 27.16
CA GLU A 128 -8.16 10.11 26.91
C GLU A 128 -7.70 8.63 26.88
N GLY A 129 -6.41 8.42 26.63
CA GLY A 129 -5.79 7.09 26.53
C GLY A 129 -5.75 6.52 25.10
N ILE A 130 -5.12 5.34 24.95
CA ILE A 130 -4.84 4.70 23.64
C ILE A 130 -6.09 4.49 22.79
N ASN A 131 -7.19 4.08 23.44
CA ASN A 131 -8.48 3.80 22.82
C ASN A 131 -9.56 4.85 23.15
N CYS A 132 -9.19 6.01 23.73
CA CYS A 132 -10.14 7.01 24.24
C CYS A 132 -11.16 6.42 25.26
N HIS A 133 -10.65 5.73 26.29
CA HIS A 133 -11.47 4.97 27.25
C HIS A 133 -11.45 5.53 28.67
N GLN A 134 -10.62 6.55 28.92
CA GLN A 134 -10.48 7.22 30.22
C GLN A 134 -11.26 8.53 30.22
#